data_AF-A0A8J7YZA5-F1
#
_entry.id   AF-A0A8J7YZA5-F1
#
_cell.length_a   1.000
_cell.length_b   1.000
_cell.length_c   1.000
_cell.angle_alpha   90.00
_cell.angle_beta   90.00
_cell.angle_gamma   90.00
#
_symmetry.space_group_name_H-M   'P 1'
#
loop_
_entity.id
_entity.type
_entity.pdbx_description
1 polymer ?
#
loop_
_entity_poly.entity_id
_entity_poly.type
_entity_poly.pdbx_seq_one_letter_code
_entity_poly.pdbx_strand_id
1 'polypeptide(L)'
;MGENCVLAHSIHIDEKDIEILAKRKCSVVYNPCSNMKLASGIFPYKKFKTDKVNITLGTDGNASNNSVDMFSEMKFASLLQKINEKDTTIVKAKEIFKIATKNGANALRTNAGEIKEGKLADLILIDLSQTFFQPGHNLISDIVYSANGNCVSDVICNGEILMRNYKVNGEEKIKKRGNKKSKRTGKKGVD
;
A
#
# COMPACT_ATOMS: atom_id res chain seq x y z
N MET A 1 17.63 11.78 12.33
CA MET A 1 16.86 11.24 11.20
C MET A 1 17.64 11.45 9.91
N GLY A 2 17.53 10.53 8.96
CA GLY A 2 18.32 10.49 7.72
C GLY A 2 17.71 9.49 6.74
N GLU A 3 18.44 9.12 5.70
CA GLU A 3 18.02 8.21 4.63
C GLU A 3 17.62 6.77 5.04
N ASN A 4 17.79 6.41 6.31
CA ASN A 4 17.32 5.15 6.92
C ASN A 4 16.00 5.32 7.71
N CYS A 5 15.45 6.54 7.72
CA CYS A 5 14.28 6.88 8.50
C CYS A 5 13.02 6.81 7.63
N VAL A 6 12.08 5.97 8.05
CA VAL A 6 10.77 5.80 7.43
C VAL A 6 9.72 6.18 8.47
N LEU A 7 9.00 7.28 8.24
CA LEU A 7 8.01 7.79 9.19
C LEU A 7 6.62 7.31 8.79
N ALA A 8 5.87 6.73 9.71
CA ALA A 8 4.48 6.33 9.48
C ALA A 8 3.52 7.52 9.68
N HIS A 9 2.42 7.51 8.94
CA HIS A 9 1.31 8.48 8.99
C HIS A 9 1.66 9.91 8.58
N SER A 10 2.56 10.58 9.31
CA SER A 10 3.01 11.96 9.06
C SER A 10 1.89 12.97 8.75
N ILE A 11 0.80 12.92 9.53
CA ILE A 11 -0.42 13.74 9.37
C ILE A 11 -0.42 15.04 10.19
N HIS A 12 0.34 15.09 11.29
CA HIS A 12 0.45 16.25 12.17
C HIS A 12 1.87 16.79 12.15
N ILE A 13 2.31 17.23 10.96
CA ILE A 13 3.63 17.82 10.77
C ILE A 13 3.47 19.16 10.05
N ASP A 14 4.40 20.07 10.27
CA ASP A 14 4.39 21.37 9.60
C ASP A 14 5.29 21.40 8.34
N GLU A 15 5.33 22.54 7.66
CA GLU A 15 6.14 22.70 6.44
C GLU A 15 7.64 22.57 6.72
N LYS A 16 8.12 23.07 7.87
CA LYS A 16 9.54 22.98 8.23
C LYS A 16 9.94 21.54 8.49
N ASP A 17 9.06 20.73 9.08
CA ASP A 17 9.26 19.29 9.24
C ASP A 17 9.42 18.63 7.87
N ILE A 18 8.54 18.91 6.91
CA ILE A 18 8.60 18.35 5.55
C ILE A 18 9.92 18.72 4.86
N GLU A 19 10.33 19.98 4.94
CA GLU A 19 11.62 20.45 4.39
C GLU A 19 12.80 19.69 5.00
N ILE A 20 12.78 19.47 6.32
CA ILE A 20 13.81 18.70 7.03
C ILE A 20 13.83 17.25 6.53
N LEU A 21 12.65 16.62 6.37
CA LEU A 21 12.53 15.25 5.87
C LEU A 21 13.08 15.13 4.43
N ALA A 22 12.75 16.09 3.56
CA ALA A 22 13.26 16.17 2.20
C ALA A 22 14.78 16.31 2.17
N LYS A 23 15.33 17.29 2.90
CA LYS A 23 16.78 17.54 2.99
C LYS A 23 17.55 16.33 3.52
N ARG A 24 16.96 15.60 4.47
CA ARG A 24 17.55 14.41 5.09
C ARG A 24 17.26 13.12 4.32
N LYS A 25 16.53 13.19 3.21
CA LYS A 25 16.12 12.05 2.36
C LYS A 25 15.36 10.98 3.13
N CYS A 26 14.56 11.38 4.11
CA CYS A 26 13.65 10.47 4.80
C CYS A 26 12.55 9.98 3.84
N SER A 27 11.95 8.84 4.15
CA SER A 27 10.72 8.37 3.49
C SER A 27 9.54 8.47 4.44
N VAL A 28 8.33 8.55 3.89
CA VAL A 28 7.08 8.57 4.66
C VAL A 28 6.10 7.54 4.14
N VAL A 29 5.36 6.91 5.05
CA VAL A 29 4.32 5.92 4.73
C VAL A 29 2.97 6.60 4.84
N TYR A 30 2.25 6.65 3.72
CA TYR A 30 0.88 7.08 3.67
C TYR A 30 -0.04 5.90 4.05
N ASN A 31 -0.87 6.07 5.08
CA ASN A 31 -1.79 5.07 5.61
C ASN A 31 -3.26 5.57 5.51
N PRO A 32 -3.83 5.72 4.30
CA PRO A 32 -5.10 6.42 4.09
C PRO A 32 -6.27 5.79 4.84
N CYS A 33 -6.48 4.48 4.71
CA CYS A 33 -7.62 3.80 5.33
C CYS A 33 -7.56 3.86 6.85
N SER A 34 -6.37 3.70 7.43
CA SER A 34 -6.19 3.81 8.88
C SER A 34 -6.45 5.22 9.40
N ASN A 35 -5.86 6.21 8.75
CA ASN A 35 -6.09 7.61 9.12
C ASN A 35 -7.58 8.00 9.02
N MET A 36 -8.29 7.51 8.00
CA MET A 36 -9.74 7.70 7.86
C MET A 36 -10.53 6.96 8.94
N LYS A 37 -10.24 5.68 9.19
CA LYS A 37 -10.97 4.86 10.18
C LYS A 37 -10.82 5.40 11.60
N LEU A 38 -9.65 5.92 11.94
CA LEU A 38 -9.35 6.49 13.27
C LEU A 38 -9.62 7.99 13.37
N ALA A 39 -10.17 8.61 12.32
CA ALA A 39 -10.38 10.06 12.22
C ALA A 39 -9.13 10.89 12.60
N SER A 40 -7.94 10.37 12.29
CA SER A 40 -6.67 10.98 12.73
C SER A 40 -6.32 12.22 11.92
N GLY A 41 -6.74 12.29 10.66
CA GLY A 41 -6.50 13.42 9.78
C GLY A 41 -6.15 13.01 8.35
N ILE A 42 -5.86 13.99 7.50
CA ILE A 42 -5.52 13.77 6.10
C ILE A 42 -4.04 14.04 5.89
N PHE A 43 -3.34 13.09 5.29
CA PHE A 43 -1.92 13.22 4.95
C PHE A 43 -1.71 14.38 3.95
N PRO A 44 -0.79 15.34 4.21
CA PRO A 44 -0.60 16.54 3.38
C PRO A 44 0.18 16.22 2.10
N TYR A 45 -0.39 15.39 1.23
CA TYR A 45 0.29 14.77 0.09
C TYR A 45 0.93 15.80 -0.85
N LYS A 46 0.21 16.90 -1.15
CA LYS A 46 0.67 17.93 -2.09
C LYS A 46 1.98 18.58 -1.63
N LYS A 47 2.15 18.79 -0.32
CA LYS A 47 3.36 19.39 0.26
C LYS A 47 4.54 18.42 0.14
N PHE A 48 4.37 17.18 0.61
CA PHE A 48 5.38 16.13 0.45
C PHE A 48 5.81 15.90 -0.99
N LYS A 49 4.86 15.93 -1.93
CA LYS A 49 5.14 15.81 -3.36
C LYS A 49 5.95 16.98 -3.89
N THR A 50 5.58 18.21 -3.53
CA THR A 50 6.29 19.43 -3.94
C THR A 50 7.75 19.39 -3.49
N ASP A 51 7.98 18.95 -2.25
CA ASP A 51 9.32 18.90 -1.65
C ASP A 51 10.09 17.62 -2.00
N LYS A 52 9.53 16.78 -2.89
CA LYS A 52 10.16 15.58 -3.44
C LYS A 52 10.57 14.56 -2.36
N VAL A 53 9.81 14.48 -1.27
CA VAL A 53 9.98 13.42 -0.27
C VAL A 53 9.54 12.09 -0.88
N ASN A 54 10.24 11.00 -0.56
CA ASN A 54 9.81 9.67 -1.00
C ASN A 54 8.57 9.23 -0.21
N ILE A 55 7.41 9.25 -0.87
CA ILE A 55 6.15 8.78 -0.33
C ILE A 55 5.98 7.29 -0.67
N THR A 56 5.64 6.48 0.32
CA THR A 56 5.26 5.06 0.19
C THR A 56 3.82 4.87 0.67
N LEU A 57 3.28 3.65 0.53
CA LEU A 57 1.92 3.30 0.94
C LEU A 57 1.95 2.15 1.94
N GLY A 58 1.05 2.15 2.91
CA GLY A 58 0.92 1.05 3.86
C GLY A 58 -0.49 0.89 4.39
N THR A 59 -0.86 -0.34 4.75
CA THR A 59 -2.19 -0.66 5.28
C THR A 59 -2.37 -0.24 6.74
N ASP A 60 -1.27 -0.11 7.49
CA ASP A 60 -1.26 -0.13 8.97
C ASP A 60 -1.81 -1.48 9.52
N GLY A 61 -2.05 -1.57 10.83
CA GLY A 61 -2.52 -2.75 11.52
C GLY A 61 -3.96 -3.15 11.17
N ASN A 62 -4.24 -4.46 11.27
CA ASN A 62 -5.55 -5.03 10.95
C ASN A 62 -6.69 -4.63 11.91
N ALA A 63 -6.42 -3.87 12.96
CA ALA A 63 -7.45 -3.32 13.86
C ALA A 63 -7.85 -1.88 13.50
N SER A 64 -7.00 -1.18 12.74
CA SER A 64 -7.16 0.20 12.32
C SER A 64 -7.42 0.36 10.83
N ASN A 65 -7.46 -0.72 10.05
CA ASN A 65 -7.86 -0.73 8.63
C ASN A 65 -8.98 -1.75 8.42
N ASN A 66 -8.62 -2.96 8.83
CA ASN A 66 -9.33 -4.23 8.87
C ASN A 66 -9.26 -5.07 7.58
N SER A 67 -8.67 -4.51 6.51
CA SER A 67 -8.17 -5.27 5.38
C SER A 67 -6.65 -5.12 5.25
N VAL A 68 -5.97 -6.12 4.71
CA VAL A 68 -4.55 -6.04 4.32
C VAL A 68 -4.42 -6.06 2.79
N ASP A 69 -5.24 -5.22 2.14
CA ASP A 69 -5.35 -5.15 0.68
C ASP A 69 -4.73 -3.87 0.11
N MET A 70 -3.55 -4.02 -0.52
CA MET A 70 -2.82 -2.91 -1.13
C MET A 70 -3.55 -2.29 -2.35
N PHE A 71 -4.41 -3.04 -3.04
CA PHE A 71 -5.20 -2.50 -4.15
C PHE A 71 -6.24 -1.49 -3.64
N SER A 72 -6.94 -1.87 -2.58
CA SER A 72 -7.85 -0.98 -1.85
C SER A 72 -7.11 0.25 -1.31
N GLU A 73 -5.92 0.09 -0.71
CA GLU A 73 -5.12 1.23 -0.25
C GLU A 73 -4.77 2.20 -1.39
N MET A 74 -4.39 1.70 -2.58
CA MET A 74 -4.08 2.56 -3.73
C MET A 74 -5.30 3.39 -4.14
N LYS A 75 -6.48 2.75 -4.19
CA LYS A 75 -7.74 3.43 -4.52
C LYS A 75 -8.03 4.54 -3.52
N PHE A 76 -8.03 4.23 -2.23
CA PHE A 76 -8.36 5.20 -1.19
C PHE A 76 -7.33 6.32 -1.07
N ALA A 77 -6.03 6.01 -1.15
CA ALA A 77 -4.97 7.02 -1.20
C ALA A 77 -5.20 8.04 -2.33
N SER A 78 -5.51 7.53 -3.53
CA SER A 78 -5.70 8.36 -4.70
C SER A 78 -6.98 9.19 -4.64
N LEU A 79 -8.10 8.61 -4.21
CA LEU A 79 -9.38 9.30 -4.14
C LEU A 79 -9.43 10.33 -3.00
N LEU A 80 -8.90 10.00 -1.82
CA LEU A 80 -8.87 10.88 -0.66
C LEU A 80 -8.14 12.20 -0.97
N GLN A 81 -7.01 12.12 -1.68
CA GLN A 81 -6.25 13.32 -2.04
C GLN A 81 -6.95 14.16 -3.10
N LYS A 82 -7.64 13.54 -4.07
CA LYS A 82 -8.42 14.29 -5.07
C LYS A 82 -9.54 15.11 -4.44
N ILE A 83 -10.29 14.52 -3.51
CA ILE A 83 -11.38 15.25 -2.84
C ILE A 83 -10.83 16.31 -1.89
N ASN A 84 -9.77 16.00 -1.15
CA ASN A 84 -9.14 16.94 -0.21
C ASN A 84 -8.61 18.20 -0.93
N GLU A 85 -7.93 18.01 -2.06
CA GLU A 85 -7.30 19.10 -2.82
C GLU A 85 -8.24 19.74 -3.86
N LYS A 86 -9.44 19.17 -4.05
CA LYS A 86 -10.39 19.57 -5.10
C LYS A 86 -9.75 19.57 -6.50
N ASP A 87 -8.88 18.59 -6.74
CA ASP A 87 -8.09 18.47 -7.97
C ASP A 87 -8.14 17.01 -8.45
N THR A 88 -8.74 16.77 -9.61
CA THR A 88 -8.87 15.42 -10.18
C THR A 88 -7.55 14.87 -10.71
N THR A 89 -6.55 15.73 -10.90
CA THR A 89 -5.26 15.41 -11.51
C THR A 89 -4.18 15.06 -10.49
N ILE A 90 -4.43 15.29 -9.20
CA ILE A 90 -3.51 14.89 -8.13
C ILE A 90 -3.56 13.37 -7.91
N VAL A 91 -2.39 12.79 -7.62
CA VAL A 91 -2.20 11.36 -7.29
C VAL A 91 -2.81 10.44 -8.36
N LYS A 92 -2.35 10.55 -9.60
CA LYS A 92 -2.84 9.71 -10.71
C LYS A 92 -2.50 8.22 -10.48
N ALA A 93 -3.20 7.33 -11.19
CA ALA A 93 -3.01 5.87 -11.05
C ALA A 93 -1.55 5.42 -11.19
N LYS A 94 -0.81 5.93 -12.19
CA LYS A 94 0.62 5.63 -12.37
C LYS A 94 1.47 6.06 -11.17
N GLU A 95 1.13 7.18 -10.55
CA GLU A 95 1.85 7.72 -9.40
C GLU A 95 1.62 6.85 -8.17
N ILE A 96 0.35 6.52 -7.85
CA ILE A 96 0.07 5.69 -6.68
C ILE A 96 0.57 4.24 -6.86
N PHE A 97 0.52 3.71 -8.08
CA PHE A 97 1.11 2.41 -8.38
C PHE A 97 2.63 2.38 -8.12
N LYS A 98 3.34 3.46 -8.48
CA LYS A 98 4.77 3.62 -8.17
C LYS A 98 5.01 3.74 -6.66
N ILE A 99 4.14 4.44 -5.94
CA ILE A 99 4.19 4.59 -4.47
C ILE A 99 4.03 3.22 -3.79
N ALA A 100 3.12 2.38 -4.29
CA ALA A 100 2.86 1.04 -3.77
C ALA A 100 3.93 -0.02 -4.13
N THR A 101 4.84 0.30 -5.07
CA THR A 101 5.86 -0.64 -5.57
C THR A 101 7.27 -0.08 -5.38
N LYS A 102 7.80 0.63 -6.38
CA LYS A 102 9.17 1.14 -6.44
C LYS A 102 9.55 2.01 -5.26
N ASN A 103 8.66 2.90 -4.81
CA ASN A 103 8.99 3.79 -3.70
C ASN A 103 9.11 3.04 -2.37
N GLY A 104 8.29 2.02 -2.14
CA GLY A 104 8.37 1.14 -0.97
C GLY A 104 9.70 0.38 -0.94
N ALA A 105 10.08 -0.23 -2.08
CA ALA A 105 11.38 -0.90 -2.21
C ALA A 105 12.55 0.07 -1.97
N ASN A 106 12.48 1.30 -2.49
CA ASN A 106 13.50 2.32 -2.26
C ASN A 106 13.60 2.72 -0.77
N ALA A 107 12.48 2.92 -0.08
CA ALA A 107 12.46 3.27 1.34
C ALA A 107 13.09 2.18 2.22
N LEU A 108 12.84 0.91 1.86
CA LEU A 108 13.37 -0.25 2.57
C LEU A 108 14.75 -0.70 2.07
N ARG A 109 15.29 -0.05 1.03
CA ARG A 109 16.56 -0.40 0.39
C ARG A 109 16.61 -1.84 -0.11
N THR A 110 15.44 -2.35 -0.50
CA THR A 110 15.30 -3.68 -1.07
C THR A 110 15.56 -3.58 -2.57
N ASN A 111 16.37 -4.49 -3.12
CA ASN A 111 16.68 -4.55 -4.55
C ASN A 111 15.49 -5.11 -5.37
N ALA A 112 14.32 -4.49 -5.23
CA ALA A 112 13.03 -4.94 -5.77
C ALA A 112 12.23 -3.73 -6.32
N GLY A 113 10.90 -3.89 -6.41
CA GLY A 113 9.95 -2.84 -6.79
C GLY A 113 9.92 -2.49 -8.28
N GLU A 114 10.64 -3.23 -9.12
CA GLU A 114 10.68 -3.06 -10.58
C GLU A 114 11.17 -4.36 -11.21
N ILE A 115 10.54 -4.77 -12.32
CA ILE A 115 10.96 -5.94 -13.10
C ILE A 115 12.11 -5.52 -14.01
N LYS A 116 13.34 -5.89 -13.61
CA LYS A 116 14.56 -5.57 -14.35
C LYS A 116 15.64 -6.60 -14.02
N GLU A 117 16.50 -6.90 -14.99
CA GLU A 117 17.68 -7.74 -14.77
C GLU A 117 18.51 -7.23 -13.56
N GLY A 118 18.99 -8.18 -12.75
CA GLY A 118 19.75 -7.90 -11.53
C GLY A 118 18.91 -7.53 -10.30
N LYS A 119 17.58 -7.41 -10.40
CA LYS A 119 16.68 -7.23 -9.25
C LYS A 119 16.14 -8.57 -8.72
N LEU A 120 15.67 -8.56 -7.47
CA LEU A 120 14.98 -9.70 -6.86
C LEU A 120 13.75 -10.09 -7.69
N ALA A 121 13.52 -11.40 -7.80
CA ALA A 121 12.34 -11.96 -8.44
C ALA A 121 11.12 -11.89 -7.49
N ASP A 122 10.73 -10.66 -7.13
CA ASP A 122 9.51 -10.34 -6.38
C ASP A 122 8.41 -9.97 -7.37
N LEU A 123 7.48 -10.90 -7.60
CA LEU A 123 6.47 -10.81 -8.65
C LEU A 123 5.09 -11.22 -8.11
N ILE A 124 4.07 -10.58 -8.64
CA ILE A 124 2.69 -11.05 -8.55
C ILE A 124 2.17 -11.32 -9.96
N LEU A 125 1.38 -12.37 -10.13
CA LEU A 125 0.60 -12.58 -11.35
C LEU A 125 -0.83 -12.14 -11.07
N ILE A 126 -1.37 -11.33 -11.97
CA ILE A 126 -2.73 -10.78 -11.90
C ILE A 126 -3.57 -11.48 -12.96
N ASP A 127 -4.67 -12.09 -12.54
CA ASP A 127 -5.67 -12.67 -13.42
C ASP A 127 -6.57 -11.57 -14.01
N LEU A 128 -6.38 -11.32 -15.30
CA LEU A 128 -7.11 -10.31 -16.05
C LEU A 128 -8.51 -10.76 -16.52
N SER A 129 -8.90 -12.02 -16.25
CA SER A 129 -10.24 -12.52 -16.58
C SER A 129 -11.32 -12.00 -15.62
N GLN A 130 -10.93 -11.40 -14.49
CA GLN A 130 -11.84 -10.84 -13.50
C GLN A 130 -12.69 -9.71 -14.09
N THR A 131 -13.96 -9.64 -13.70
CA THR A 131 -14.95 -8.71 -14.29
C THR A 131 -14.57 -7.23 -14.11
N PHE A 132 -13.88 -6.87 -13.04
CA PHE A 132 -13.43 -5.51 -12.76
C PHE A 132 -12.23 -5.04 -13.61
N PHE A 133 -11.67 -5.92 -14.47
CA PHE A 133 -10.73 -5.52 -15.53
C PHE A 133 -11.40 -5.31 -16.88
N GLN A 134 -12.70 -5.55 -17.03
CA GLN A 134 -13.42 -5.32 -18.28
C GLN A 134 -14.01 -3.90 -18.30
N PRO A 135 -13.87 -3.13 -19.40
CA PRO A 135 -13.39 -3.53 -20.74
C PRO A 135 -11.87 -3.39 -20.99
N GLY A 136 -11.07 -3.04 -19.98
CA GLY A 136 -9.60 -3.15 -20.05
C GLY A 136 -8.88 -2.05 -20.84
N HIS A 137 -9.36 -0.79 -20.79
CA HIS A 137 -8.74 0.32 -21.52
C HIS A 137 -7.37 0.75 -20.97
N ASN A 138 -7.16 0.63 -19.65
CA ASN A 138 -5.92 1.06 -19.02
C ASN A 138 -5.64 0.22 -17.78
N LEU A 139 -4.78 -0.78 -17.93
CA LEU A 139 -4.49 -1.75 -16.87
C LEU A 139 -4.04 -1.11 -15.55
N ILE A 140 -3.23 -0.04 -15.57
CA ILE A 140 -2.81 0.63 -14.33
C ILE A 140 -3.97 1.35 -13.66
N SER A 141 -4.85 1.97 -14.45
CA SER A 141 -6.09 2.56 -13.94
C SER A 141 -6.98 1.50 -13.32
N ASP A 142 -7.13 0.36 -14.00
CA ASP A 142 -7.99 -0.74 -13.55
C ASP A 142 -7.42 -1.39 -12.26
N ILE A 143 -6.09 -1.59 -12.19
CA ILE A 143 -5.39 -2.04 -10.97
C ILE A 143 -5.62 -1.08 -9.80
N VAL A 144 -5.59 0.23 -10.03
CA VAL A 144 -5.68 1.22 -8.94
C VAL A 144 -7.13 1.47 -8.50
N TYR A 145 -8.08 1.52 -9.42
CA TYR A 145 -9.44 1.99 -9.12
C TYR A 145 -10.50 0.88 -9.09
N SER A 146 -10.21 -0.28 -9.68
CA SER A 146 -11.21 -1.35 -9.87
C SER A 146 -10.80 -2.67 -9.20
N ALA A 147 -9.51 -2.99 -9.18
CA ALA A 147 -9.02 -4.27 -8.65
C ALA A 147 -9.08 -4.36 -7.12
N ASN A 148 -9.00 -5.60 -6.63
CA ASN A 148 -8.81 -5.96 -5.23
C ASN A 148 -7.87 -7.18 -5.15
N GLY A 149 -7.42 -7.53 -3.95
CA GLY A 149 -6.47 -8.63 -3.73
C GLY A 149 -6.87 -10.00 -4.31
N ASN A 150 -8.16 -10.26 -4.61
CA ASN A 150 -8.60 -11.54 -5.16
C ASN A 150 -8.19 -11.76 -6.63
N CYS A 151 -7.68 -10.74 -7.33
CA CYS A 151 -7.14 -10.93 -8.67
C CYS A 151 -5.73 -11.50 -8.71
N VAL A 152 -5.04 -11.60 -7.57
CA VAL A 152 -3.68 -12.14 -7.55
C VAL A 152 -3.76 -13.66 -7.57
N SER A 153 -3.27 -14.27 -8.65
CA SER A 153 -3.27 -15.73 -8.81
C SER A 153 -2.01 -16.37 -8.22
N ASP A 154 -0.87 -15.67 -8.31
CA ASP A 154 0.43 -16.18 -7.90
C ASP A 154 1.26 -15.09 -7.25
N VAL A 155 2.07 -15.49 -6.27
CA VAL A 155 3.05 -14.64 -5.59
C VAL A 155 4.38 -15.35 -5.60
N ILE A 156 5.41 -14.66 -6.10
CA ILE A 156 6.79 -15.09 -6.09
C ILE A 156 7.58 -14.07 -5.27
N CYS A 157 8.35 -14.52 -4.28
CA CYS A 157 9.23 -13.67 -3.50
C CYS A 157 10.65 -14.22 -3.56
N ASN A 158 11.58 -13.41 -4.05
CA ASN A 158 12.97 -13.79 -4.29
C ASN A 158 13.10 -15.13 -5.05
N GLY A 159 12.23 -15.35 -6.04
CA GLY A 159 12.21 -16.58 -6.84
C GLY A 159 11.45 -17.75 -6.21
N GLU A 160 11.05 -17.67 -4.94
CA GLU A 160 10.24 -18.69 -4.29
C GLU A 160 8.74 -18.45 -4.49
N ILE A 161 8.02 -19.49 -4.92
CA ILE A 161 6.57 -19.42 -5.10
C ILE A 161 5.88 -19.56 -3.74
N LEU A 162 5.28 -18.47 -3.26
CA LEU A 162 4.53 -18.42 -2.00
C LEU A 162 3.04 -18.72 -2.20
N MET A 163 2.51 -18.39 -3.38
CA MET A 163 1.13 -18.66 -3.78
C MET A 163 1.10 -19.07 -5.25
N ARG A 164 0.31 -20.10 -5.59
CA ARG A 164 0.13 -20.60 -6.96
C ARG A 164 -1.34 -20.91 -7.20
N ASN A 165 -1.91 -20.44 -8.31
CA ASN A 165 -3.31 -20.68 -8.68
C ASN A 165 -4.27 -20.41 -7.51
N TYR A 166 -4.14 -19.25 -6.86
CA TYR A 166 -4.92 -18.80 -5.71
C TYR A 166 -4.76 -19.62 -4.43
N LYS A 167 -3.78 -20.53 -4.36
CA LYS A 167 -3.57 -21.40 -3.22
C LYS A 167 -2.26 -21.07 -2.53
N VAL A 168 -2.36 -20.80 -1.22
CA VAL A 168 -1.20 -20.65 -0.32
C VAL A 168 -0.96 -21.97 0.41
N ASN A 169 0.27 -22.44 0.43
CA ASN A 169 0.63 -23.66 1.12
C ASN A 169 0.35 -23.54 2.63
N GLY A 170 -0.44 -24.48 3.18
CA GLY A 170 -0.76 -24.52 4.60
C GLY A 170 -1.83 -23.51 5.06
N GLU A 171 -2.52 -22.83 4.15
CA GLU A 171 -3.54 -21.81 4.43
C GLU A 171 -4.59 -22.29 5.46
N GLU A 172 -5.18 -23.47 5.26
CA GLU A 172 -6.20 -24.02 6.16
C GLU A 172 -5.70 -24.21 7.59
N LYS A 173 -4.44 -24.62 7.76
CA LYS A 173 -3.81 -24.77 9.08
C LYS A 173 -3.61 -23.39 9.73
N ILE A 174 -3.22 -22.39 8.94
CA ILE A 174 -3.04 -21.01 9.39
C ILE A 174 -4.38 -20.42 9.85
N LYS A 175 -5.45 -20.56 9.04
CA LYS A 175 -6.82 -20.13 9.37
C LYS A 175 -7.31 -20.77 10.68
N LYS A 176 -7.19 -22.10 10.81
CA LYS A 176 -7.59 -22.81 12.04
C LYS A 176 -6.84 -22.31 13.28
N ARG A 177 -5.52 -22.07 13.16
CA ARG A 177 -4.69 -21.52 14.25
C ARG A 177 -5.13 -20.10 14.62
N GLY A 178 -5.40 -19.25 13.63
CA GLY A 178 -5.90 -17.88 13.82
C GLY A 178 -7.22 -17.86 14.58
N ASN A 179 -8.20 -18.65 14.11
CA ASN A 179 -9.52 -18.76 14.73
C ASN A 179 -9.44 -19.26 16.19
N LYS A 180 -8.58 -20.25 16.47
CA LYS A 180 -8.38 -20.75 17.83
C LYS A 180 -7.80 -19.68 18.77
N LYS A 181 -6.85 -18.86 18.29
CA LYS A 181 -6.29 -17.76 19.08
C LYS A 181 -7.32 -16.64 19.30
N SER A 182 -8.04 -16.24 18.24
CA SER A 182 -9.09 -15.22 18.32
C SER A 182 -10.17 -15.56 19.36
N LYS A 183 -10.64 -16.81 19.41
CA LYS A 183 -11.59 -17.27 20.44
C LYS A 183 -11.06 -17.15 21.89
N ARG A 184 -9.74 -17.16 22.10
CA ARG A 184 -9.14 -16.99 23.43
C ARG A 184 -9.05 -15.52 23.83
N THR A 185 -8.81 -14.64 22.87
CA THR A 185 -8.64 -13.19 23.10
C THR A 185 -9.95 -12.40 23.00
N GLY A 186 -10.92 -12.87 22.21
CA GLY A 186 -12.18 -12.20 21.88
C GLY A 186 -13.26 -12.26 22.96
N LYS A 187 -12.92 -12.39 24.25
CA LYS A 187 -13.90 -12.38 25.35
C LYS A 187 -14.16 -11.00 25.95
N LYS A 188 -13.51 -9.93 25.49
CA LYS A 188 -13.76 -8.55 25.95
C LYS A 188 -13.50 -7.56 24.82
N GLY A 189 -14.55 -6.98 24.23
CA GLY A 189 -14.45 -5.89 23.26
C GLY A 189 -15.75 -5.70 22.47
N VAL A 190 -16.41 -4.58 22.72
CA VAL A 190 -17.57 -4.00 22.02
C VAL A 190 -17.03 -3.18 20.83
N ASP A 191 -17.83 -3.10 19.75
CA ASP A 191 -17.52 -2.59 18.40
C ASP A 191 -16.65 -1.31 18.31
#